data_AF-A0A837IPX8-F1
#
_entry.id   AF-A0A837IPX8-F1
#
_cell.length_a   1.000
_cell.length_b   1.000
_cell.length_c   1.000
_cell.angle_alpha   90.00
_cell.angle_beta   90.00
_cell.angle_gamma   90.00
#
_symmetry.space_group_name_H-M   'P 1'
#
loop_
_entity.id
_entity.type
_entity.pdbx_description
1 polymer ?
#
loop_
_entity_poly.entity_id
_entity_poly.type
_entity_poly.pdbx_seq_one_letter_code
_entity_poly.pdbx_strand_id
1 'polypeptide(L)'
;MGCYDLFMGKFDCAQKQKVVLKWMKWGLVLFVIAVFAMYGYFDGYLSRRVVLSEPSLVTTETTAEVCYEKSMNIECLEGFGCTRVEAFCNCMGGSNELVEDYGACVIDGDEYTGISFQELEQGWYWGVPDYKKPGTPSNWVFKNDGTRSEGWFRPDPTESSDYILEASEGSCDDNAQCQWAGEGCGGGHGMCTNNPEKYQDVITTCDINENFPANRGYSCGCVVTLGRCGWKR
;
A
#
# COMPACT_ATOMS: atom_id res chain seq x y z
N MET A 1 4.53 -14.98 -69.38
CA MET A 1 3.72 -14.21 -70.36
C MET A 1 3.57 -12.79 -69.83
N GLY A 2 4.02 -11.71 -70.43
CA GLY A 2 4.98 -11.45 -71.51
C GLY A 2 5.60 -10.09 -71.18
N CYS A 3 6.91 -9.93 -71.33
CA CYS A 3 7.56 -8.63 -71.13
C CYS A 3 7.16 -7.73 -72.29
N TYR A 4 6.41 -6.67 -72.01
CA TYR A 4 6.11 -5.66 -72.99
C TYR A 4 7.38 -4.85 -73.26
N ASP A 5 7.93 -5.04 -74.46
CA ASP A 5 8.98 -4.21 -75.04
C ASP A 5 8.41 -2.83 -75.37
N LEU A 6 8.63 -1.89 -74.45
CA LEU A 6 8.48 -0.47 -74.73
C LEU A 6 9.81 0.20 -74.39
N PHE A 7 10.57 0.45 -75.46
CA PHE A 7 11.54 1.53 -75.62
C PHE A 7 12.31 1.89 -74.34
N MET A 8 13.35 1.13 -74.01
CA MET A 8 14.59 1.59 -73.37
C MET A 8 15.57 0.42 -73.36
N GLY A 9 16.84 0.69 -73.67
CA GLY A 9 17.88 -0.27 -74.05
C GLY A 9 18.02 -1.51 -73.18
N LYS A 10 18.64 -2.55 -73.75
CA LYS A 10 18.95 -3.86 -73.15
C LYS A 10 19.55 -3.73 -71.75
N PHE A 11 18.70 -3.61 -70.75
CA PHE A 11 19.07 -3.72 -69.35
C PHE A 11 18.77 -5.14 -68.91
N ASP A 12 19.84 -5.83 -68.51
CA ASP A 12 19.82 -7.21 -68.07
C ASP A 12 18.79 -7.42 -66.95
N CYS A 13 17.81 -8.30 -67.19
CA CYS A 13 16.63 -8.46 -66.33
C CYS A 13 17.02 -8.87 -64.89
N ALA A 14 18.17 -9.55 -64.76
CA ALA A 14 18.75 -9.93 -63.47
C ALA A 14 19.19 -8.73 -62.61
N GLN A 15 19.56 -7.61 -63.24
CA GLN A 15 20.03 -6.42 -62.51
C GLN A 15 18.87 -5.63 -61.89
N LYS A 16 17.70 -5.60 -62.54
CA LYS A 16 16.50 -4.93 -62.02
C LYS A 16 15.97 -5.60 -60.75
N GLN A 17 16.00 -6.94 -60.67
CA GLN A 17 15.54 -7.66 -59.47
C GLN A 17 16.38 -7.33 -58.22
N LYS A 18 17.70 -7.18 -58.35
CA LYS A 18 18.58 -6.82 -57.23
C LYS A 18 18.29 -5.42 -56.69
N VAL A 19 17.96 -4.48 -57.57
CA VAL A 19 17.61 -3.11 -57.18
C VAL A 19 16.28 -3.12 -56.43
N VAL A 20 15.25 -3.78 -56.96
CA VAL A 20 13.92 -3.88 -56.31
C VAL A 20 14.02 -4.54 -54.92
N LEU A 21 14.79 -5.61 -54.78
CA LEU A 21 14.97 -6.28 -53.48
C LEU A 21 15.68 -5.39 -52.45
N LYS A 22 16.62 -4.55 -52.91
CA LYS A 22 17.32 -3.59 -52.06
C LYS A 22 16.35 -2.52 -51.56
N TRP A 23 15.51 -1.97 -52.43
CA TRP A 23 14.49 -0.98 -52.03
C TRP A 23 13.44 -1.56 -51.08
N MET A 24 13.00 -2.81 -51.27
CA MET A 24 12.08 -3.46 -50.32
C MET A 24 12.68 -3.64 -48.92
N LYS A 25 13.97 -4.01 -48.82
CA LYS A 25 14.63 -4.17 -47.51
C LYS A 25 14.72 -2.85 -46.75
N TRP A 26 15.09 -1.75 -47.43
CA TRP A 26 15.13 -0.42 -46.81
C TRP A 26 13.74 0.10 -46.44
N GLY A 27 12.72 -0.19 -47.25
CA GLY A 27 11.33 0.16 -46.94
C GLY A 27 10.81 -0.52 -45.67
N LEU A 28 11.11 -1.81 -45.48
CA LEU A 28 10.71 -2.54 -44.27
C LEU A 28 11.35 -1.97 -43.00
N VAL A 29 12.65 -1.64 -43.05
CA VAL A 29 13.37 -1.06 -41.91
C VAL A 29 12.77 0.30 -41.52
N LEU A 30 12.48 1.16 -42.50
CA LEU A 30 11.85 2.46 -42.23
C LEU A 30 10.44 2.32 -41.66
N PHE A 31 9.66 1.34 -42.14
CA PHE A 31 8.33 1.06 -41.60
C PHE A 31 8.39 0.62 -40.12
N VAL A 32 9.32 -0.27 -39.76
CA VAL A 32 9.50 -0.71 -38.36
C VAL A 32 9.89 0.47 -37.46
N ILE A 33 10.83 1.31 -37.90
CA ILE A 33 11.23 2.52 -37.14
C ILE A 33 10.03 3.46 -36.92
N ALA A 34 9.20 3.67 -37.95
CA ALA A 34 8.00 4.50 -37.84
C ALA A 34 6.97 3.93 -36.85
N VAL A 35 6.79 2.60 -36.82
CA VAL A 35 5.92 1.93 -35.85
C VAL A 35 6.45 2.12 -34.43
N PHE A 36 7.75 1.90 -34.18
CA PHE A 36 8.34 2.12 -32.84
C PHE A 36 8.27 3.59 -32.40
N ALA A 37 8.48 4.53 -33.31
CA ALA A 37 8.33 5.96 -33.01
C ALA A 37 6.88 6.31 -32.63
N MET A 38 5.88 5.73 -33.30
CA MET A 38 4.48 5.92 -32.94
C MET A 38 4.15 5.27 -31.58
N TYR A 39 4.64 4.06 -31.29
CA TYR A 39 4.42 3.42 -29.98
C TYR A 39 5.06 4.20 -28.84
N GLY A 40 6.30 4.68 -28.99
CA GLY A 40 6.96 5.52 -27.98
C GLY A 40 6.27 6.87 -27.78
N TYR A 41 5.65 7.43 -28.83
CA TYR A 41 4.87 8.66 -28.71
C TYR A 41 3.54 8.44 -27.96
N PHE A 42 2.93 7.26 -28.09
CA PHE A 42 1.70 6.91 -27.36
C PHE A 42 1.93 6.64 -25.87
N ASP A 43 3.05 6.03 -25.48
CA ASP A 43 3.39 5.82 -24.06
C ASP A 43 3.58 7.13 -23.29
N GLY A 44 4.10 8.17 -23.96
CA GLY A 44 4.25 9.50 -23.36
C GLY A 44 2.91 10.22 -23.08
N TYR A 45 1.86 9.94 -23.85
CA TYR A 45 0.55 10.60 -23.70
C TYR A 45 -0.35 9.93 -22.67
N LEU A 46 -0.22 8.62 -22.46
CA LEU A 46 -1.00 7.90 -21.43
C LEU A 46 -0.46 8.10 -20.00
N SER A 47 0.78 8.60 -19.86
CA SER A 47 1.37 8.90 -18.54
C SER A 47 1.05 10.31 -18.03
N ARG A 48 0.24 11.11 -18.74
CA ARG A 48 -0.32 12.35 -18.20
C ARG A 48 -1.50 11.98 -17.30
N ARG A 49 -1.19 11.39 -16.14
CA ARG A 49 -2.12 11.17 -15.05
C ARG A 49 -2.83 12.49 -14.79
N VAL A 50 -4.13 12.51 -15.03
CA VAL A 50 -5.02 13.49 -14.40
C VAL A 50 -4.81 13.25 -12.91
N VAL A 51 -4.06 14.14 -12.26
CA VAL A 51 -4.06 14.26 -10.81
C VAL A 51 -5.45 14.78 -10.46
N LEU A 52 -6.43 13.88 -10.46
CA LEU A 52 -7.62 14.06 -9.68
C LEU A 52 -7.09 14.13 -8.26
N SER A 53 -7.04 15.35 -7.71
CA SER A 53 -6.88 15.54 -6.29
C SER A 53 -7.93 14.65 -5.63
N GLU A 54 -7.48 13.56 -5.02
CA GLU A 54 -8.33 12.77 -4.16
C GLU A 54 -8.96 13.77 -3.18
N PRO A 55 -10.30 13.83 -3.09
CA PRO A 55 -10.93 14.61 -2.04
C PRO A 55 -10.33 14.06 -0.75
N SER A 56 -9.57 14.88 -0.04
CA SER A 56 -9.10 14.57 1.30
C SER A 56 -10.33 14.10 2.06
N LEU A 57 -10.40 12.80 2.32
CA LEU A 57 -11.50 12.21 3.07
C LEU A 57 -11.37 12.84 4.45
N VAL A 58 -12.14 13.90 4.70
CA VAL A 58 -12.23 14.52 6.01
C VAL A 58 -12.92 13.47 6.86
N THR A 59 -12.13 12.63 7.52
CA THR A 59 -12.60 11.72 8.55
C THR A 59 -13.04 12.61 9.70
N THR A 60 -14.29 13.03 9.67
CA THR A 60 -14.90 13.68 10.83
C THR A 60 -14.90 12.66 11.95
N GLU A 61 -14.03 12.88 12.93
CA GLU A 61 -14.01 12.07 14.15
C GLU A 61 -15.42 12.02 14.72
N THR A 62 -15.88 10.80 14.98
CA THR A 62 -17.20 10.59 15.57
C THR A 62 -17.17 11.05 17.04
N THR A 63 -18.29 11.52 17.57
CA THR A 63 -18.40 11.90 19.00
C THR A 63 -17.91 10.79 19.93
N ALA A 64 -18.14 9.53 19.56
CA ALA A 64 -17.67 8.37 20.29
C ALA A 64 -16.13 8.21 20.28
N GLU A 65 -15.46 8.44 19.14
CA GLU A 65 -13.98 8.43 19.08
C GLU A 65 -13.39 9.50 20.01
N VAL A 66 -13.94 10.73 19.96
CA VAL A 66 -13.51 11.84 20.83
C VAL A 66 -13.75 11.50 22.31
N CYS A 67 -14.90 10.92 22.65
CA CYS A 67 -15.22 10.54 24.02
C CYS A 67 -14.37 9.39 24.52
N TYR A 68 -14.02 8.44 23.65
CA TYR A 68 -13.10 7.36 23.99
C TYR A 68 -11.70 7.90 24.30
N GLU A 69 -11.14 8.74 23.44
CA GLU A 69 -9.81 9.33 23.65
C GLU A 69 -9.75 10.17 24.94
N LYS A 70 -10.80 10.95 25.22
CA LYS A 70 -10.93 11.66 26.51
C LYS A 70 -10.99 10.72 27.70
N SER A 71 -11.74 9.62 27.61
CA SER A 71 -11.88 8.65 28.71
C SER A 71 -10.58 7.90 29.00
N MET A 72 -9.73 7.67 28.00
CA MET A 72 -8.44 6.99 28.14
C MET A 72 -7.39 7.85 28.83
N ASN A 73 -7.49 9.17 28.69
CA ASN A 73 -6.56 10.13 29.28
C ASN A 73 -6.96 10.59 30.68
N ILE A 74 -8.06 10.08 31.24
CA ILE A 74 -8.46 10.38 32.62
C ILE A 74 -7.60 9.56 33.58
N GLU A 75 -6.88 10.28 34.45
CA GLU A 75 -6.19 9.70 35.59
C GLU A 75 -7.22 9.43 36.70
N CYS A 76 -7.59 8.16 36.87
CA CYS A 76 -8.43 7.75 37.98
C CYS A 76 -7.58 7.73 39.26
N LEU A 77 -7.88 8.64 40.20
CA LEU A 77 -7.27 8.63 41.52
C LEU A 77 -7.66 7.35 42.27
N GLU A 78 -6.66 6.62 42.79
CA GLU A 78 -6.89 5.42 43.59
C GLU A 78 -7.86 5.71 44.74
N GLY A 79 -8.95 4.94 44.82
CA GLY A 79 -9.97 5.04 45.88
C GLY A 79 -11.22 5.85 45.54
N PHE A 80 -11.24 6.58 44.42
CA PHE A 80 -12.47 7.12 43.85
C PHE A 80 -12.90 6.23 42.68
N GLY A 81 -14.12 5.70 42.72
CA GLY A 81 -14.66 4.74 41.76
C GLY A 81 -14.85 5.25 40.33
N CYS A 82 -14.06 6.21 39.87
CA CYS A 82 -14.07 6.64 38.49
C CYS A 82 -13.61 5.48 37.62
N THR A 83 -14.53 4.91 36.85
CA THR A 83 -14.18 3.97 35.80
C THR A 83 -14.09 4.72 34.47
N ARG A 84 -13.20 4.28 33.58
CA ARG A 84 -13.12 4.84 32.21
C ARG A 84 -14.48 4.74 31.49
N VAL A 85 -15.28 3.74 31.85
CA VAL A 85 -16.65 3.55 31.36
C VAL A 85 -17.55 4.71 31.77
N GLU A 86 -17.51 5.13 33.04
CA GLU A 86 -18.31 6.28 33.50
C GLU A 86 -17.92 7.57 32.79
N ALA A 87 -16.62 7.81 32.61
CA ALA A 87 -16.13 8.98 31.91
C ALA A 87 -16.56 9.01 30.44
N PHE A 88 -16.51 7.86 29.76
CA PHE A 88 -17.02 7.71 28.41
C PHE A 88 -18.52 7.97 28.34
N CYS A 89 -19.31 7.37 29.24
CA CYS A 89 -20.76 7.52 29.26
C CYS A 89 -21.19 8.97 29.51
N ASN A 90 -20.55 9.64 30.48
CA ASN A 90 -20.79 11.05 30.75
C ASN A 90 -20.45 11.94 29.54
N CYS A 91 -19.38 11.62 28.81
CA CYS A 91 -19.00 12.36 27.60
C CYS A 91 -20.03 12.18 26.46
N MET A 92 -20.60 10.99 26.32
CA MET A 92 -21.66 10.69 25.38
C MET A 92 -23.03 11.28 25.77
N GLY A 93 -23.13 11.92 26.94
CA GLY A 93 -24.38 12.48 27.47
C GLY A 93 -25.32 11.44 28.07
N GLY A 94 -24.82 10.21 28.32
CA GLY A 94 -25.59 9.14 28.93
C GLY A 94 -25.53 9.14 30.45
N SER A 95 -26.37 8.29 31.06
CA SER A 95 -26.31 7.93 32.48
C SER A 95 -25.86 6.49 32.64
N ASN A 96 -25.00 6.23 33.63
CA ASN A 96 -24.63 4.85 33.98
C ASN A 96 -25.77 4.21 34.77
N GLU A 97 -26.39 3.19 34.19
CA GLU A 97 -27.32 2.32 34.90
C GLU A 97 -26.66 0.96 35.12
N LEU A 98 -26.76 0.44 36.34
CA LEU A 98 -26.29 -0.92 36.65
C LEU A 98 -27.34 -1.90 36.14
N VAL A 99 -27.03 -2.58 35.03
CA VAL A 99 -27.83 -3.66 34.49
C VAL A 99 -27.12 -4.97 34.83
N GLU A 100 -27.73 -5.80 35.67
CA GLU A 100 -27.28 -7.17 35.96
C GLU A 100 -25.78 -7.31 36.35
N ASP A 101 -25.29 -6.43 37.23
CA ASP A 101 -23.90 -6.37 37.74
C ASP A 101 -22.82 -5.84 36.77
N TYR A 102 -23.21 -5.35 35.58
CA TYR A 102 -22.34 -4.61 34.68
C TYR A 102 -22.86 -3.17 34.49
N GLY A 103 -21.96 -2.19 34.45
CA GLY A 103 -22.31 -0.82 34.15
C GLY A 103 -22.66 -0.68 32.67
N ALA A 104 -23.92 -0.38 32.35
CA ALA A 104 -24.36 -0.05 31.00
C ALA A 104 -24.50 1.47 30.88
N CYS A 105 -24.12 2.01 29.73
CA CYS A 105 -24.40 3.40 29.40
C CYS A 105 -25.77 3.49 28.72
N VAL A 106 -26.71 4.20 29.34
CA VAL A 106 -28.02 4.47 28.75
C VAL A 106 -28.00 5.89 28.20
N ILE A 107 -28.32 6.03 26.91
CA ILE A 107 -28.39 7.34 26.24
C ILE A 107 -29.83 7.51 25.76
N ASP A 108 -30.50 8.56 26.24
CA ASP A 108 -31.90 8.88 25.91
C ASP A 108 -32.93 7.76 26.20
N GLY A 109 -32.62 6.87 27.15
CA GLY A 109 -33.51 5.77 27.57
C GLY A 109 -33.39 4.50 26.72
N ASP A 110 -32.52 4.50 25.71
CA ASP A 110 -32.15 3.30 24.96
C ASP A 110 -30.81 2.76 25.47
N GLU A 111 -30.70 1.44 25.55
CA GLU A 111 -29.45 0.74 25.84
C GLU A 111 -28.46 1.05 24.71
N TYR A 112 -27.31 1.63 25.05
CA TYR A 112 -26.31 1.95 24.05
C TYR A 112 -25.73 0.66 23.45
N THR A 113 -26.15 0.33 22.23
CA THR A 113 -25.67 -0.84 21.46
C THR A 113 -24.33 -0.62 20.76
N GLY A 114 -23.61 0.45 21.13
CA GLY A 114 -22.29 0.73 20.58
C GLY A 114 -21.20 -0.23 21.07
N ILE A 115 -19.98 0.01 20.62
CA ILE A 115 -18.83 -0.81 21.00
C ILE A 115 -18.61 -0.71 22.52
N SER A 116 -18.45 -1.84 23.19
CA SER A 116 -18.17 -1.87 24.62
C SER A 116 -16.71 -1.53 24.90
N PHE A 117 -16.41 -1.11 26.14
CA PHE A 117 -15.04 -0.85 26.55
C PHE A 117 -14.16 -2.12 26.48
N GLN A 118 -14.72 -3.28 26.83
CA GLN A 118 -14.03 -4.56 26.73
C GLN A 118 -13.67 -4.89 25.27
N GLU A 119 -14.58 -4.64 24.33
CA GLU A 119 -14.32 -4.83 22.90
C GLU A 119 -13.22 -3.89 22.40
N LEU A 120 -13.23 -2.63 22.83
CA LEU A 120 -12.17 -1.65 22.52
C LEU A 120 -10.79 -2.07 23.06
N GLU A 121 -10.71 -2.52 24.31
CA GLU A 121 -9.46 -3.01 24.91
C GLU A 121 -8.96 -4.28 24.22
N GLN A 122 -9.86 -5.24 24.00
CA GLN A 122 -9.58 -6.49 23.31
C GLN A 122 -9.17 -6.26 21.86
N GLY A 123 -9.61 -5.14 21.26
CA GLY A 123 -9.28 -4.76 19.90
C GLY A 123 -10.00 -5.60 18.86
N TRP A 124 -11.11 -6.25 19.20
CA TRP A 124 -11.97 -6.91 18.22
C TRP A 124 -13.37 -7.19 18.80
N TYR A 125 -14.37 -7.36 17.93
CA TYR A 125 -15.68 -7.87 18.30
C TYR A 125 -16.38 -8.62 17.15
N TRP A 126 -17.35 -9.45 17.50
CA TRP A 126 -18.19 -10.22 16.57
C TRP A 126 -19.21 -9.34 15.85
N GLY A 127 -19.27 -9.39 14.53
CA GLY A 127 -20.23 -8.60 13.76
C GLY A 127 -20.34 -9.05 12.31
N VAL A 128 -21.16 -8.34 11.53
CA VAL A 128 -21.27 -8.52 10.08
C VAL A 128 -20.67 -7.30 9.35
N PRO A 129 -20.27 -7.42 8.07
CA PRO A 129 -19.58 -6.33 7.36
C PRO A 129 -20.41 -5.05 7.24
N ASP A 130 -21.74 -5.19 7.17
CA ASP A 130 -22.66 -4.05 7.02
C ASP A 130 -23.15 -3.50 8.37
N TYR A 131 -22.68 -4.06 9.49
CA TYR A 131 -23.07 -3.65 10.83
C TYR A 131 -21.83 -3.38 11.69
N LYS A 132 -21.28 -2.18 11.52
CA LYS A 132 -20.25 -1.62 12.39
C LYS A 132 -20.92 -0.97 13.60
N LYS A 133 -20.59 -1.41 14.83
CA LYS A 133 -21.19 -0.85 16.04
C LYS A 133 -20.89 0.65 16.13
N PRO A 134 -21.84 1.49 16.56
CA PRO A 134 -21.55 2.91 16.83
C PRO A 134 -20.35 3.07 17.78
N GLY A 135 -19.41 3.94 17.41
CA GLY A 135 -18.18 4.18 18.16
C GLY A 135 -17.02 3.23 17.89
N THR A 136 -17.17 2.23 17.03
CA THR A 136 -16.01 1.47 16.54
C THR A 136 -15.10 2.40 15.72
N PRO A 137 -13.79 2.49 16.05
CA PRO A 137 -12.87 3.36 15.34
C PRO A 137 -12.87 3.12 13.83
N SER A 138 -12.79 4.20 13.06
CA SER A 138 -12.88 4.16 11.60
C SER A 138 -11.85 3.22 10.95
N ASN A 139 -10.65 3.09 11.54
CA ASN A 139 -9.55 2.24 11.05
C ASN A 139 -9.72 0.72 11.31
N TRP A 140 -10.75 0.28 12.04
CA TRP A 140 -11.01 -1.15 12.24
C TRP A 140 -11.45 -1.83 10.95
N VAL A 141 -10.92 -3.03 10.73
CA VAL A 141 -11.12 -3.80 9.50
C VAL A 141 -11.98 -5.02 9.80
N PHE A 142 -12.98 -5.25 8.95
CA PHE A 142 -13.76 -6.49 8.99
C PHE A 142 -12.93 -7.63 8.41
N LYS A 143 -12.75 -8.72 9.16
CA LYS A 143 -12.08 -9.94 8.69
C LYS A 143 -13.08 -11.09 8.64
N ASN A 144 -13.11 -11.77 7.49
CA ASN A 144 -13.78 -13.05 7.31
C ASN A 144 -12.72 -14.07 6.91
N ASP A 145 -12.26 -14.86 7.88
CA ASP A 145 -11.25 -15.89 7.66
C ASP A 145 -11.87 -17.25 7.27
N GLY A 146 -13.19 -17.29 7.02
CA GLY A 146 -13.92 -18.52 6.69
C GLY A 146 -14.00 -19.51 7.87
N THR A 147 -13.47 -19.16 9.03
CA THR A 147 -13.72 -19.88 10.28
C THR A 147 -14.88 -19.22 11.02
N ARG A 148 -15.25 -19.71 12.21
CA ARG A 148 -16.31 -19.07 13.02
C ARG A 148 -15.90 -17.68 13.55
N SER A 149 -14.97 -16.99 12.88
CA SER A 149 -14.21 -15.80 13.30
C SER A 149 -14.54 -14.51 12.53
N GLU A 150 -15.78 -14.38 12.01
CA GLU A 150 -16.24 -13.14 11.38
C GLU A 150 -16.38 -11.99 12.39
N GLY A 151 -15.55 -10.96 12.23
CA GLY A 151 -15.53 -9.86 13.20
C GLY A 151 -14.88 -8.61 12.69
N TRP A 152 -15.04 -7.54 13.47
CA TRP A 152 -14.31 -6.30 13.30
C TRP A 152 -13.08 -6.34 14.19
N PHE A 153 -11.93 -6.05 13.62
CA PHE A 153 -10.65 -6.12 14.30
C PHE A 153 -9.96 -4.75 14.24
N ARG A 154 -9.39 -4.34 15.37
CA ARG A 154 -8.36 -3.32 15.41
C ARG A 154 -7.22 -3.83 14.53
N PRO A 155 -6.74 -3.04 13.55
CA PRO A 155 -5.58 -3.43 12.76
C PRO A 155 -4.45 -3.73 13.73
N ASP A 156 -3.86 -4.93 13.62
CA ASP A 156 -2.74 -5.29 14.45
C ASP A 156 -1.62 -4.27 14.14
N PRO A 157 -1.05 -3.58 15.14
CA PRO A 157 0.07 -2.67 14.90
C PRO A 157 1.25 -3.36 14.18
N THR A 158 1.33 -4.69 14.23
CA THR A 158 2.30 -5.50 13.48
C THR A 158 1.86 -5.88 12.06
N GLU A 159 0.56 -6.06 11.80
CA GLU A 159 0.04 -6.18 10.41
C GLU A 159 0.04 -4.82 9.68
N SER A 160 0.07 -3.72 10.43
CA SER A 160 0.25 -2.35 9.92
C SER A 160 1.72 -1.92 9.90
N SER A 161 2.66 -2.86 9.76
CA SER A 161 3.99 -2.48 9.32
C SER A 161 4.00 -2.53 7.80
N ASP A 162 3.38 -1.53 7.16
CA ASP A 162 3.58 -1.19 5.75
C ASP A 162 5.05 -1.06 5.39
N TYR A 163 5.94 -1.07 6.41
CA TYR A 163 7.37 -1.09 6.28
C TYR A 163 8.06 -1.98 7.34
N ILE A 164 9.17 -2.61 6.96
CA ILE A 164 10.12 -3.28 7.85
C ILE A 164 11.45 -2.53 7.79
N LEU A 165 12.09 -2.30 8.95
CA LEU A 165 13.38 -1.61 9.03
C LEU A 165 14.59 -2.57 9.14
N GLU A 166 14.36 -3.88 9.22
CA GLU A 166 15.41 -4.89 9.13
C GLU A 166 16.13 -4.77 7.78
N ALA A 167 17.47 -4.92 7.77
CA ALA A 167 18.27 -4.75 6.56
C ALA A 167 18.00 -3.41 5.84
N SER A 168 17.85 -2.32 6.59
CA SER A 168 17.76 -0.96 6.06
C SER A 168 18.61 0.04 6.84
N GLU A 169 19.12 1.07 6.16
CA GLU A 169 19.82 2.19 6.78
C GLU A 169 19.67 3.48 5.97
N GLY A 170 20.11 4.62 6.52
CA GLY A 170 20.04 5.90 5.82
C GLY A 170 18.75 6.68 6.05
N SER A 171 18.82 7.97 5.78
CA SER A 171 17.72 8.93 5.89
C SER A 171 17.16 9.30 4.52
N CYS A 172 15.88 9.63 4.46
CA CYS A 172 15.24 10.02 3.21
C CYS A 172 14.01 10.89 3.47
N ASP A 173 13.69 11.68 2.46
CA ASP A 173 12.48 12.49 2.37
C ASP A 173 11.58 12.03 1.19
N ASP A 174 12.12 11.22 0.27
CA ASP A 174 11.39 10.64 -0.86
C ASP A 174 11.87 9.22 -1.22
N ASN A 175 10.98 8.42 -1.83
CA ASN A 175 11.24 7.04 -2.23
C ASN A 175 12.42 6.91 -3.20
N ALA A 176 12.67 7.89 -4.08
CA ALA A 176 13.75 7.81 -5.06
C ALA A 176 15.16 7.84 -4.44
N GLN A 177 15.27 8.29 -3.18
CA GLN A 177 16.54 8.35 -2.46
C GLN A 177 16.99 6.99 -1.90
N CYS A 178 16.06 6.03 -1.75
CA CYS A 178 16.36 4.73 -1.19
C CYS A 178 16.47 3.69 -2.30
N GLN A 179 17.57 2.95 -2.30
CA GLN A 179 17.86 1.91 -3.27
C GLN A 179 18.28 0.63 -2.56
N TRP A 180 17.94 -0.50 -3.14
CA TRP A 180 18.48 -1.76 -2.69
C TRP A 180 19.94 -1.88 -3.15
N ALA A 181 20.83 -2.15 -2.21
CA ALA A 181 22.25 -2.35 -2.45
C ALA A 181 22.67 -3.74 -1.98
N GLY A 182 23.08 -4.59 -2.93
CA GLY A 182 23.61 -5.92 -2.67
C GLY A 182 24.02 -6.61 -3.98
N GLU A 183 25.14 -7.31 -3.98
CA GLU A 183 25.53 -8.20 -5.06
C GLU A 183 25.42 -9.64 -4.57
N GLY A 184 24.46 -10.41 -5.13
CA GLY A 184 24.19 -11.79 -4.68
C GLY A 184 23.17 -12.51 -5.55
N CYS A 185 23.35 -13.82 -5.71
CA CYS A 185 22.60 -14.68 -6.64
C CYS A 185 21.16 -15.05 -6.20
N GLY A 186 20.56 -14.41 -5.19
CA GLY A 186 19.31 -14.96 -4.62
C GLY A 186 18.46 -14.07 -3.72
N GLY A 187 18.64 -12.75 -3.73
CA GLY A 187 17.71 -11.83 -3.04
C GLY A 187 17.64 -11.94 -1.51
N GLY A 188 18.57 -12.68 -0.88
CA GLY A 188 18.59 -12.93 0.58
C GLY A 188 19.57 -12.08 1.38
N HIS A 189 20.38 -11.27 0.69
CA HIS A 189 21.44 -10.47 1.30
C HIS A 189 21.55 -9.12 0.58
N GLY A 190 21.53 -8.04 1.36
CA GLY A 190 21.59 -6.67 0.85
C GLY A 190 21.07 -5.69 1.90
N MET A 191 21.05 -4.41 1.54
CA MET A 191 20.62 -3.32 2.41
C MET A 191 19.73 -2.36 1.62
N CYS A 192 18.58 -1.98 2.15
CA CYS A 192 17.83 -0.84 1.64
C CYS A 192 18.45 0.45 2.19
N THR A 193 19.10 1.26 1.34
CA THR A 193 19.92 2.38 1.77
C THR A 193 19.86 3.57 0.81
N ASN A 194 20.18 4.76 1.30
CA ASN A 194 20.43 5.93 0.47
C ASN A 194 21.90 6.10 0.05
N ASN A 195 22.77 5.15 0.46
CA ASN A 195 24.18 5.12 0.10
C ASN A 195 24.59 3.72 -0.43
N PRO A 196 24.18 3.38 -1.67
CA PRO A 196 24.43 2.04 -2.22
C PRO A 196 25.91 1.74 -2.45
N GLU A 197 26.75 2.76 -2.65
CA GLU A 197 28.19 2.62 -2.90
C GLU A 197 28.93 1.91 -1.75
N LYS A 198 28.45 2.10 -0.51
CA LYS A 198 28.99 1.42 0.68
C LYS A 198 28.93 -0.12 0.60
N TYR A 199 28.06 -0.67 -0.24
CA TYR A 199 27.77 -2.11 -0.30
C TYR A 199 28.21 -2.78 -1.61
N GLN A 200 28.85 -2.07 -2.53
CA GLN A 200 29.24 -2.61 -3.84
C GLN A 200 30.25 -3.77 -3.74
N ASP A 201 31.15 -3.73 -2.75
CA ASP A 201 32.18 -4.77 -2.57
C ASP A 201 31.75 -5.91 -1.64
N VAL A 202 30.52 -5.88 -1.12
CA VAL A 202 30.00 -6.93 -0.23
C VAL A 202 29.45 -8.05 -1.09
N ILE A 203 30.33 -8.96 -1.51
CA ILE A 203 29.93 -10.20 -2.17
C ILE A 203 29.23 -11.08 -1.13
N THR A 204 27.93 -11.27 -1.30
CA THR A 204 27.13 -12.09 -0.40
C THR A 204 27.19 -13.56 -0.85
N THR A 205 26.98 -14.50 0.08
CA THR A 205 26.90 -15.91 -0.31
C THR A 205 25.64 -16.15 -1.15
N CYS A 206 25.65 -17.19 -1.98
CA CYS A 206 24.48 -17.57 -2.78
C CYS A 206 23.37 -18.24 -1.96
N ASP A 207 23.41 -18.15 -0.63
CA ASP A 207 22.42 -18.74 0.24
C ASP A 207 21.15 -17.86 0.24
N ILE A 208 20.00 -18.47 -0.03
CA ILE A 208 18.73 -17.75 -0.05
C ILE A 208 18.21 -17.69 1.40
N ASN A 209 18.12 -16.48 1.94
CA ASN A 209 17.39 -16.23 3.18
C ASN A 209 15.91 -15.98 2.87
N GLU A 210 15.06 -16.98 3.08
CA GLU A 210 13.60 -16.89 2.83
C GLU A 210 12.92 -15.79 3.67
N ASN A 211 13.47 -15.45 4.83
CA ASN A 211 12.93 -14.41 5.72
C ASN A 211 13.41 -13.00 5.36
N PHE A 212 14.23 -12.83 4.31
CA PHE A 212 14.67 -11.50 3.89
C PHE A 212 13.47 -10.67 3.38
N PRO A 213 13.38 -9.35 3.69
CA PRO A 213 12.19 -8.55 3.34
C PRO A 213 11.79 -8.61 1.85
N ALA A 214 12.75 -8.58 0.93
CA ALA A 214 12.47 -8.70 -0.51
C ALA A 214 11.75 -10.02 -0.87
N ASN A 215 12.14 -11.13 -0.24
CA ASN A 215 11.53 -12.45 -0.46
C ASN A 215 10.14 -12.57 0.17
N ARG A 216 9.80 -11.70 1.12
CA ARG A 216 8.46 -11.57 1.73
C ARG A 216 7.52 -10.64 0.93
N GLY A 217 7.98 -10.11 -0.20
CA GLY A 217 7.21 -9.22 -1.07
C GLY A 217 7.29 -7.74 -0.70
N TYR A 218 8.29 -7.33 0.07
CA TYR A 218 8.56 -5.92 0.33
C TYR A 218 9.50 -5.33 -0.73
N SER A 219 9.38 -4.04 -0.98
CA SER A 219 10.19 -3.23 -1.90
C SER A 219 10.97 -2.17 -1.13
N CYS A 220 12.22 -1.91 -1.51
CA CYS A 220 12.99 -0.84 -0.85
C CYS A 220 12.42 0.54 -1.20
N GLY A 221 12.20 1.38 -0.19
CA GLY A 221 11.67 2.74 -0.35
C GLY A 221 11.85 3.61 0.89
N CYS A 222 11.31 4.82 0.88
CA CYS A 222 11.49 5.79 1.96
C CYS A 222 10.31 5.79 2.92
N VAL A 223 10.46 5.34 4.15
CA VAL A 223 9.42 5.44 5.18
C VAL A 223 9.27 6.89 5.64
N VAL A 224 8.49 7.68 4.89
CA VAL A 224 8.34 9.13 5.05
C VAL A 224 7.94 9.53 6.48
N THR A 225 7.10 8.71 7.14
CA THR A 225 6.70 8.93 8.54
C THR A 225 7.86 8.87 9.53
N LEU A 226 8.96 8.18 9.16
CA LEU A 226 10.17 8.04 9.98
C LEU A 226 11.38 8.80 9.40
N GLY A 227 11.29 9.32 8.18
CA GLY A 227 12.40 9.97 7.48
C GLY A 227 13.59 9.04 7.19
N ARG A 228 13.34 7.74 6.97
CA ARG A 228 14.38 6.70 6.84
C ARG A 228 14.08 5.68 5.76
N CYS A 229 15.12 5.14 5.12
CA CYS A 229 14.93 4.04 4.19
C CYS A 229 14.45 2.79 4.92
N GLY A 230 13.59 2.02 4.25
CA GLY A 230 12.98 0.80 4.77
C GLY A 230 12.32 -0.02 3.68
N TRP A 231 11.85 -1.19 4.03
CA TRP A 231 11.23 -2.15 3.12
C TRP A 231 9.73 -2.04 3.19
N LYS A 232 9.05 -1.57 2.14
CA LYS A 232 7.61 -1.33 2.13
C LYS A 232 6.82 -2.34 1.32
N ARG A 233 5.58 -2.61 1.72
CA ARG A 233 4.65 -3.44 0.95
C ARG A 233 3.72 -2.61 0.07
#